data_AF-A0A0J1DAW0-F1
#
_entry.id   AF-A0A0J1DAW0-F1
#
_cell.length_a   1.000
_cell.length_b   1.000
_cell.length_c   1.000
_cell.angle_alpha   90.00
_cell.angle_beta   90.00
_cell.angle_gamma   90.00
#
_symmetry.space_group_name_H-M   'P 1'
#
loop_
_entity.id
_entity.type
_entity.pdbx_description
1 polymer ?
#
loop_
_entity_poly.entity_id
_entity_poly.type
_entity_poly.pdbx_seq_one_letter_code
_entity_poly.pdbx_strand_id
1 'polypeptide(L)'
;MSKQKMMTLSMLAVLCVMASLSMHAKAQERKSQQGQEGMTVVRDPATGKFRAPTPQELRELRAKAPPSAAAVAGAPQENKVLSRRDGASGVRLGEKTLVYDLVTRGSDGKLSRSCVDGEAAAAAALKQAPNAEHKEHRHEAR
;
A
#
# COMPACT_ATOMS: atom_id res chain seq x y z
N MET A 1 8.93 -53.22 -36.12
CA MET A 1 8.03 -52.31 -35.38
C MET A 1 8.44 -52.31 -33.90
N SER A 2 9.58 -51.73 -33.57
CA SER A 2 9.77 -50.35 -33.06
C SER A 2 9.32 -50.16 -31.59
N LYS A 3 10.03 -50.83 -30.67
CA LYS A 3 9.98 -50.61 -29.21
C LYS A 3 10.27 -49.14 -28.83
N GLN A 4 11.01 -48.43 -29.71
CA GLN A 4 11.30 -47.01 -29.61
C GLN A 4 10.05 -46.12 -29.75
N LYS A 5 9.08 -46.48 -30.61
CA LYS A 5 7.79 -45.77 -30.71
C LYS A 5 6.92 -45.98 -29.47
N MET A 6 7.06 -47.13 -28.80
CA MET A 6 6.32 -47.45 -27.58
C MET A 6 6.86 -46.66 -26.36
N MET A 7 8.17 -46.44 -26.28
CA MET A 7 8.77 -45.63 -25.20
C MET A 7 8.50 -44.12 -25.34
N THR A 8 8.45 -43.58 -26.56
CA THR A 8 8.17 -42.15 -26.77
C THR A 8 6.72 -41.77 -26.49
N LEU A 9 5.76 -42.66 -26.79
CA LEU A 9 4.34 -42.46 -26.47
C LEU A 9 4.07 -42.47 -24.95
N SER A 10 4.78 -43.31 -24.19
CA SER A 10 4.65 -43.39 -22.73
C SER A 10 5.15 -42.11 -22.03
N MET A 11 6.29 -41.58 -22.47
CA MET A 11 6.86 -40.33 -21.94
C MET A 11 5.98 -39.11 -22.21
N LEU A 12 5.32 -39.04 -23.37
CA LEU A 12 4.44 -37.92 -23.71
C LEU A 12 3.17 -37.89 -22.83
N ALA A 13 2.62 -39.07 -22.51
CA ALA A 13 1.42 -39.19 -21.68
C ALA A 13 1.66 -38.75 -20.22
N VAL A 14 2.83 -39.07 -19.66
CA VAL A 14 3.21 -38.64 -18.29
C VAL A 14 3.38 -37.12 -18.20
N LEU A 15 3.91 -36.48 -19.25
CA LEU A 15 4.08 -35.03 -19.28
C LEU A 15 2.74 -34.28 -19.31
N CYS A 16 1.74 -34.82 -20.01
CA CYS A 16 0.41 -34.20 -20.12
C CYS A 16 -0.41 -34.28 -18.82
N VAL A 17 -0.21 -35.32 -18.00
CA VAL A 17 -0.92 -35.46 -16.71
C VAL A 17 -0.38 -34.50 -15.63
N MET A 18 0.91 -34.16 -15.67
CA MET A 18 1.49 -33.20 -14.71
C MET A 18 1.12 -31.74 -15.00
N ALA A 19 0.81 -31.40 -16.26
CA ALA A 19 0.42 -30.03 -16.64
C ALA A 19 -0.98 -29.62 -16.15
N SER A 20 -1.92 -30.57 -16.01
CA SER A 20 -3.31 -30.29 -15.64
C SER A 20 -3.52 -30.03 -14.15
N LEU A 21 -2.61 -30.49 -13.28
CA LEU A 21 -2.68 -30.21 -11.83
C LEU A 21 -2.34 -28.74 -11.49
N SER A 22 -1.58 -28.07 -12.34
CA SER A 22 -1.12 -26.69 -12.08
C SER A 22 -2.18 -25.61 -12.32
N MET A 23 -3.28 -25.92 -13.02
CA MET A 23 -4.33 -24.94 -13.32
C MET A 23 -5.40 -24.78 -12.22
N HIS A 24 -5.48 -25.70 -11.25
CA HIS A 24 -6.51 -25.66 -10.21
C HIS A 24 -6.16 -24.78 -9.00
N ALA A 25 -4.90 -24.38 -8.83
CA ALA A 25 -4.48 -23.57 -7.69
C ALA A 25 -4.92 -22.09 -7.77
N LYS A 26 -5.08 -21.52 -8.96
CA LYS A 26 -5.42 -20.09 -9.14
C LYS A 26 -6.93 -19.77 -9.02
N ALA A 27 -7.79 -20.79 -9.01
CA ALA A 27 -9.24 -20.59 -8.93
C ALA A 27 -9.72 -20.41 -7.47
N GLN A 28 -8.96 -20.89 -6.49
CA GLN A 28 -9.38 -20.91 -5.09
C GLN A 28 -9.09 -19.60 -4.33
N GLU A 29 -8.15 -18.78 -4.83
CA GLU A 29 -7.78 -17.50 -4.20
C GLU A 29 -8.75 -16.35 -4.50
N ARG A 30 -9.64 -16.47 -5.50
CA ARG A 30 -10.60 -15.40 -5.83
C ARG A 30 -11.83 -15.33 -4.93
N LYS A 31 -12.09 -16.34 -4.09
CA LYS A 31 -13.27 -16.38 -3.22
C LYS A 31 -13.06 -15.73 -1.85
N SER A 32 -11.82 -15.46 -1.43
CA SER A 32 -11.51 -14.87 -0.12
C SER A 32 -11.41 -13.34 -0.13
N GLN A 33 -11.60 -12.67 -1.27
CA GLN A 33 -11.60 -11.20 -1.37
C GLN A 33 -12.98 -10.53 -1.27
N GLN A 34 -14.06 -11.30 -1.11
CA GLN A 34 -15.36 -10.71 -0.79
C GLN A 34 -15.49 -10.47 0.72
N GLY A 35 -15.21 -9.24 1.14
CA GLY A 35 -15.81 -8.67 2.35
C GLY A 35 -14.96 -8.70 3.62
N GLN A 36 -13.80 -8.05 3.63
CA GLN A 36 -13.34 -7.40 4.86
C GLN A 36 -14.15 -6.12 5.07
N GLU A 37 -15.42 -6.26 5.45
CA GLU A 37 -16.22 -5.12 5.91
C GLU A 37 -15.71 -4.71 7.30
N GLY A 38 -15.12 -3.52 7.41
CA GLY A 38 -14.70 -2.96 8.69
C GLY A 38 -15.89 -2.69 9.62
N MET A 39 -15.67 -2.79 10.93
CA MET A 39 -16.69 -2.46 11.94
C MET A 39 -17.02 -0.97 11.88
N THR A 40 -18.30 -0.63 11.66
CA THR A 40 -18.78 0.76 11.66
C THR A 40 -19.30 1.14 13.04
N VAL A 41 -18.73 2.19 13.64
CA VAL A 41 -19.17 2.78 14.91
C VAL A 41 -19.44 4.27 14.73
N VAL A 42 -20.39 4.81 15.49
CA VAL A 42 -20.73 6.24 15.47
C VAL A 42 -20.43 6.82 16.84
N ARG A 43 -19.92 8.05 16.85
CA ARG A 43 -19.71 8.82 18.08
C ARG A 43 -21.03 9.48 18.48
N ASP A 44 -21.48 9.19 19.70
CA ASP A 44 -22.68 9.80 20.25
C ASP A 44 -22.48 11.30 20.51
N PRO A 45 -23.37 12.18 20.05
CA PRO A 45 -23.18 13.63 20.19
C PRO A 45 -23.37 14.15 21.61
N ALA A 46 -24.15 13.46 22.46
CA ALA A 46 -24.41 13.90 23.82
C ALA A 46 -23.31 13.44 24.80
N THR A 47 -22.76 12.25 24.58
CA THR A 47 -21.79 11.63 25.50
C THR A 47 -20.37 11.51 24.94
N GLY A 48 -20.20 11.68 23.63
CA GLY A 48 -18.92 11.54 22.96
C GLY A 48 -18.38 10.10 22.89
N LYS A 49 -19.12 9.11 23.37
CA LYS A 49 -18.74 7.70 23.39
C LYS A 49 -19.04 7.02 22.05
N PHE A 50 -18.30 5.97 21.73
CA PHE A 50 -18.57 5.16 20.55
C PHE A 50 -19.71 4.18 20.82
N ARG A 51 -20.70 4.15 19.92
CA ARG A 51 -21.85 3.24 19.95
C ARG A 51 -22.11 2.63 18.58
N ALA A 52 -22.95 1.60 18.54
CA ALA A 52 -23.47 1.07 17.29
C ALA A 52 -24.31 2.14 16.56
N PRO A 53 -24.20 2.23 15.22
CA PRO A 53 -25.03 3.13 14.42
C PRO A 53 -26.49 2.67 14.46
N THR A 54 -27.42 3.64 14.46
CA THR A 54 -28.83 3.34 14.17
C THR A 54 -28.99 2.97 12.69
N PRO A 55 -30.10 2.30 12.31
CA PRO A 55 -30.34 1.94 10.91
C PRO A 55 -30.36 3.13 9.94
N GLN A 56 -30.83 4.30 10.40
CA GLN A 56 -30.85 5.51 9.59
C GLN A 56 -29.44 6.10 9.41
N GLU A 57 -28.68 6.24 10.50
CA GLU A 57 -27.29 6.69 10.44
C GLU A 57 -26.44 5.78 9.55
N LEU A 58 -26.64 4.46 9.62
CA LEU A 58 -25.92 3.52 8.78
C LEU A 58 -26.24 3.69 7.28
N ARG A 59 -27.51 3.98 6.93
CA ARG A 59 -27.89 4.29 5.55
C ARG A 59 -27.25 5.59 5.06
N GLU A 60 -27.26 6.62 5.89
CA GLU A 60 -26.64 7.91 5.58
C GLU A 60 -25.11 7.80 5.44
N LEU A 61 -24.46 7.04 6.32
CA LEU A 61 -23.02 6.77 6.25
C LEU A 61 -22.67 6.00 4.98
N ARG A 62 -23.47 5.01 4.59
CA ARG A 62 -23.27 4.27 3.33
C ARG A 62 -23.53 5.13 2.10
N ALA A 63 -24.49 6.05 2.15
CA ALA A 63 -24.77 6.98 1.06
C ALA A 63 -23.69 8.06 0.91
N LYS A 64 -23.07 8.48 2.02
CA LYS A 64 -21.95 9.43 2.05
C LYS A 64 -20.60 8.76 1.85
N ALA A 65 -20.51 7.44 2.03
CA ALA A 65 -19.29 6.70 1.75
C ALA A 65 -18.98 6.89 0.25
N PRO A 66 -17.78 7.38 -0.11
CA PRO A 66 -17.38 7.41 -1.50
C PRO A 66 -17.49 5.98 -2.05
N PRO A 67 -17.84 5.79 -3.33
CA PRO A 67 -17.94 4.48 -3.94
C PRO A 67 -16.64 3.73 -3.68
N SER A 68 -16.71 2.82 -2.72
CA SER A 68 -15.61 2.02 -2.21
C SER A 68 -14.41 2.84 -1.69
N ALA A 69 -14.33 3.02 -0.36
CA ALA A 69 -13.03 3.23 0.29
C ALA A 69 -12.05 2.05 0.03
N ALA A 70 -12.55 0.90 -0.45
CA ALA A 70 -11.73 -0.19 -1.01
C ALA A 70 -11.32 0.02 -2.49
N ALA A 71 -11.78 1.10 -3.15
CA ALA A 71 -11.37 1.53 -4.49
C ALA A 71 -10.56 2.83 -4.42
N VAL A 72 -10.78 3.65 -3.38
CA VAL A 72 -9.96 4.85 -3.08
C VAL A 72 -8.73 4.51 -2.24
N ALA A 73 -8.79 3.49 -1.38
CA ALA A 73 -7.59 2.71 -1.06
C ALA A 73 -7.32 1.83 -2.27
N GLY A 74 -6.94 2.45 -3.40
CA GLY A 74 -6.34 1.73 -4.50
C GLY A 74 -5.29 0.82 -3.87
N ALA A 75 -5.43 -0.49 -4.10
CA ALA A 75 -4.43 -1.47 -3.69
C ALA A 75 -3.07 -0.80 -3.82
N PRO A 76 -2.22 -0.78 -2.75
CA PRO A 76 -1.01 0.04 -2.73
C PRO A 76 -0.37 -0.15 -4.09
N GLN A 77 -0.32 0.91 -4.91
CA GLN A 77 0.05 0.72 -6.32
C GLN A 77 1.34 -0.05 -6.29
N GLU A 78 1.28 -1.32 -6.72
CA GLU A 78 2.38 -2.23 -6.49
C GLU A 78 3.53 -1.61 -7.26
N ASN A 79 4.47 -1.06 -6.51
CA ASN A 79 5.57 -0.36 -7.12
C ASN A 79 6.25 -1.42 -7.98
N LYS A 80 6.23 -1.23 -9.31
CA LYS A 80 6.58 -2.28 -10.26
C LYS A 80 7.97 -2.82 -9.91
N VAL A 81 8.03 -4.11 -9.57
CA VAL A 81 9.30 -4.79 -9.30
C VAL A 81 10.10 -4.81 -10.60
N LEU A 82 11.27 -4.20 -10.57
CA LEU A 82 12.26 -4.18 -11.63
C LEU A 82 13.21 -5.36 -11.40
N SER A 83 13.17 -6.35 -12.28
CA SER A 83 14.13 -7.45 -12.29
C SER A 83 15.25 -7.16 -13.28
N ARG A 84 16.50 -7.37 -12.86
CA ARG A 84 17.70 -7.16 -13.67
C ARG A 84 18.28 -8.52 -14.12
N ARG A 85 19.03 -8.52 -15.23
CA ARG A 85 19.56 -9.75 -15.86
C ARG A 85 20.51 -10.56 -14.96
N ASP A 86 21.08 -9.95 -13.93
CA ASP A 86 21.92 -10.57 -12.91
C ASP A 86 21.12 -11.19 -11.75
N GLY A 87 19.78 -11.21 -11.84
CA GLY A 87 18.89 -11.76 -10.80
C GLY A 87 18.54 -10.77 -9.70
N ALA A 88 19.10 -9.55 -9.69
CA ALA A 88 18.72 -8.53 -8.73
C ALA A 88 17.29 -8.07 -8.98
N SER A 89 16.52 -7.86 -7.91
CA SER A 89 15.18 -7.28 -7.96
C SER A 89 15.14 -6.01 -7.13
N GLY A 90 14.50 -4.98 -7.66
CA GLY A 90 14.37 -3.68 -7.00
C GLY A 90 13.03 -3.05 -7.32
N VAL A 91 12.77 -1.90 -6.72
CA VAL A 91 11.51 -1.20 -6.87
C VAL A 91 11.83 0.27 -7.11
N ARG A 92 11.18 0.89 -8.11
CA ARG A 92 11.32 2.34 -8.29
C ARG A 92 10.40 3.05 -7.30
N LEU A 93 11.01 3.66 -6.29
CA LEU A 93 10.33 4.56 -5.37
C LEU A 93 10.05 5.88 -6.08
N GLY A 94 8.83 6.39 -5.97
CA GLY A 94 8.45 7.70 -6.50
C GLY A 94 8.65 8.81 -5.47
N GLU A 95 8.34 10.05 -5.84
CA GLU A 95 8.52 11.25 -5.00
C GLU A 95 7.79 11.12 -3.65
N LYS A 96 6.63 10.45 -3.60
CA LYS A 96 5.86 10.20 -2.37
C LYS A 96 6.59 9.40 -1.29
N THR A 97 7.68 8.72 -1.68
CA THR A 97 8.51 7.89 -0.79
C THR A 97 9.86 8.55 -0.47
N LEU A 98 10.12 9.75 -0.99
CA LEU A 98 11.30 10.53 -0.67
C LEU A 98 11.02 11.44 0.53
N VAL A 99 12.02 11.54 1.41
CA VAL A 99 12.05 12.50 2.52
C VAL A 99 12.97 13.64 2.13
N TYR A 100 12.50 14.87 2.30
CA TYR A 100 13.25 16.10 2.03
C TYR A 100 13.70 16.70 3.35
N ASP A 101 15.00 16.97 3.49
CA ASP A 101 15.57 17.76 4.60
C ASP A 101 15.61 19.24 4.20
N LEU A 102 14.75 20.03 4.82
CA LEU A 102 14.62 21.46 4.59
C LEU A 102 15.47 22.21 5.60
N VAL A 103 16.43 23.00 5.11
CA VAL A 103 17.22 23.92 5.94
C VAL A 103 16.73 25.34 5.67
N THR A 104 16.22 26.02 6.69
CA THR A 104 15.78 27.43 6.59
C THR A 104 16.66 28.31 7.46
N ARG A 105 16.98 29.52 6.98
CA ARG A 105 17.71 30.54 7.76
C ARG A 105 16.72 31.56 8.31
N GLY A 106 16.69 31.72 9.62
CA GLY A 106 15.91 32.75 10.31
C GLY A 106 16.50 34.15 10.12
N SER A 107 15.73 35.18 10.43
CA SER A 107 16.18 36.59 10.43
C SER A 107 17.29 36.86 11.45
N ASP A 108 17.41 36.00 12.47
CA ASP A 108 18.48 36.00 13.47
C ASP A 108 19.76 35.29 12.99
N GLY A 109 19.78 34.80 11.74
CA GLY A 109 20.89 34.08 11.14
C GLY A 109 20.99 32.60 11.53
N LYS A 110 20.12 32.09 12.41
CA LYS A 110 20.13 30.67 12.81
C LYS A 110 19.55 29.79 11.72
N LEU A 111 20.00 28.53 11.68
CA LEU A 111 19.49 27.51 10.78
C LEU A 111 18.51 26.60 11.52
N SER A 112 17.34 26.37 10.94
CA SER A 112 16.37 25.37 11.38
C SER A 112 16.27 24.25 10.34
N ARG A 113 16.12 23.01 10.81
CA ARG A 113 15.95 21.82 9.97
C ARG A 113 14.58 21.20 10.14
N SER A 114 14.01 20.70 9.05
CA SER A 114 12.73 19.99 9.06
C SER A 114 12.71 18.92 7.98
N CYS A 115 12.33 17.69 8.35
CA CYS A 115 12.12 16.61 7.40
C CYS A 115 10.65 16.57 6.98
N VAL A 116 10.38 16.55 5.68
CA VAL A 116 9.02 16.43 5.13
C VAL A 116 8.95 15.38 4.03
N ASP A 117 7.82 14.69 3.94
CA ASP A 117 7.62 13.61 2.98
C ASP A 117 7.06 14.16 1.66
N GLY A 118 7.79 13.92 0.57
CA GLY A 118 7.37 14.25 -0.78
C GLY A 118 7.56 15.71 -1.21
N GLU A 119 7.74 15.89 -2.52
CA GLU A 119 8.05 17.17 -3.16
C GLU A 119 7.00 18.25 -2.88
N ALA A 120 5.71 17.88 -2.89
CA ALA A 120 4.62 18.81 -2.68
C ALA A 120 4.63 19.40 -1.26
N ALA A 121 4.93 18.58 -0.24
CA ALA A 121 5.06 19.04 1.14
C ALA A 121 6.29 19.93 1.31
N ALA A 122 7.42 19.56 0.67
CA ALA A 122 8.62 20.39 0.63
C ALA A 122 8.35 21.77 0.01
N ALA A 123 7.70 21.81 -1.16
CA ALA A 123 7.35 23.05 -1.83
C ALA A 123 6.35 23.91 -1.04
N ALA A 124 5.44 23.30 -0.28
CA ALA A 124 4.52 24.01 0.60
C ALA A 124 5.25 24.61 1.82
N ALA A 125 6.15 23.85 2.43
CA ALA A 125 6.95 24.29 3.57
C ALA A 125 7.87 25.47 3.22
N LEU A 126 8.47 25.47 2.01
CA LEU A 126 9.29 26.59 1.52
C LEU A 126 8.50 27.89 1.29
N LYS A 127 7.18 27.80 1.08
CA LYS A 127 6.31 28.98 0.86
C LYS A 127 5.79 29.57 2.17
N GLN A 128 5.89 28.84 3.27
CA GLN A 128 5.49 29.32 4.60
C GLN A 128 6.69 30.00 5.27
N ALA A 129 6.46 31.15 5.89
CA ALA A 129 7.46 31.80 6.74
C ALA A 129 7.89 30.82 7.86
N PRO A 130 9.15 30.86 8.34
CA PRO A 130 9.65 29.89 9.31
C PRO A 130 8.87 30.02 10.63
N ASN A 131 7.86 29.17 10.80
CA ASN A 131 7.22 28.97 12.08
C ASN A 131 8.09 28.03 12.91
N ALA A 132 8.34 28.47 14.14
CA ALA A 132 9.41 27.99 14.99
C ALA A 132 9.21 26.56 15.51
N GLU A 133 10.35 25.94 15.81
CA GLU A 133 10.58 24.82 16.73
C GLU A 133 10.09 23.42 16.31
N HIS A 134 10.96 22.72 15.57
CA HIS A 134 11.03 21.26 15.63
C HIS A 134 12.06 20.87 16.71
N LYS A 135 11.61 20.33 17.84
CA LYS A 135 12.52 19.75 18.85
C LYS A 135 13.06 18.43 18.33
N GLU A 136 14.36 18.41 18.08
CA GLU A 136 15.11 17.21 17.68
C GLU A 136 15.04 16.16 18.80
N HIS A 137 14.34 15.06 18.55
CA HIS A 137 14.37 13.89 19.43
C HIS A 137 15.65 13.10 19.16
N ARG A 138 16.68 13.42 19.93
CA ARG A 138 17.96 12.68 19.93
C ARG A 138 17.72 11.29 20.54
N HIS A 139 17.62 10.28 19.68
CA HIS A 139 17.70 8.89 20.13
C HIS A 139 19.17 8.57 20.37
N GLU A 140 19.60 8.63 21.63
CA GLU A 140 20.92 8.15 22.04
C GLU A 140 20.92 6.62 21.92
N ALA A 141 21.76 6.09 21.02
CA ALA A 141 22.03 4.67 20.92
C ALA A 141 22.94 4.27 22.09
N ARG A 142 22.43 3.41 22.96
CA ARG A 142 23.21 2.69 23.98
C ARG A 142 23.56 1.30 23.48
#